data_AF-A6EQS0-F1
#
_entry.id   AF-A6EQS0-F1
#
_cell.length_a   1.000
_cell.length_b   1.000
_cell.length_c   1.000
_cell.angle_alpha   90.00
_cell.angle_beta   90.00
_cell.angle_gamma   90.00
#
_symmetry.space_group_name_H-M   'P 1'
#
loop_
_entity.id
_entity.type
_entity.pdbx_description
1 polymer ?
#
loop_
_entity_poly.entity_id
_entity_poly.type
_entity_poly.pdbx_seq_one_letter_code
_entity_poly.pdbx_strand_id
1 'polypeptide(L)'
;MTNPYTILGVSQDANKSEIMKAQMFAMKNKEFPLQIIAVAAKQLLDPSKRLAADFMFPAKIKVKRIKPIQCDLKHKEINTDSLNKNAFNSLK
;
A
#
# COMPACT_ATOMS: atom_id res chain seq x y z
N MET A 1 -14.35 11.12 -3.75
CA MET A 1 -13.45 12.26 -4.04
C MET A 1 -12.41 11.77 -5.03
N THR A 2 -12.28 12.39 -6.19
CA THR A 2 -11.38 11.94 -7.26
C THR A 2 -9.95 12.37 -6.94
N ASN A 3 -8.96 11.53 -7.20
CA ASN A 3 -7.57 11.83 -6.86
C ASN A 3 -7.02 12.96 -7.76
N PRO A 4 -6.64 14.13 -7.20
CA PRO A 4 -6.15 15.27 -7.99
C PRO A 4 -4.84 14.96 -8.73
N TYR A 5 -3.99 14.08 -8.18
CA TYR A 5 -2.77 13.60 -8.84
C TYR A 5 -3.08 12.82 -10.11
N THR A 6 -4.15 12.02 -10.11
CA THR A 6 -4.58 11.27 -11.30
C THR A 6 -5.23 12.15 -12.35
N ILE A 7 -6.00 13.17 -11.94
CA ILE A 7 -6.66 14.10 -12.87
C ILE A 7 -5.63 14.92 -13.63
N LEU A 8 -4.57 15.34 -12.95
CA LEU A 8 -3.50 16.14 -13.55
C LEU A 8 -2.37 15.28 -14.15
N GLY A 9 -2.32 13.99 -13.83
CA GLY A 9 -1.27 13.10 -14.31
C GLY A 9 0.11 13.41 -13.73
N VAL A 10 0.18 13.83 -12.45
CA VAL A 10 1.43 14.21 -11.77
C VAL A 10 1.72 13.33 -10.56
N SER A 11 3.00 13.23 -10.19
CA SER A 11 3.43 12.58 -8.94
C SER A 11 3.04 13.43 -7.72
N GLN A 12 2.98 12.81 -6.54
CA GLN A 12 2.82 13.54 -5.27
C GLN A 12 3.98 14.50 -4.99
N ASP A 13 5.17 14.17 -5.48
CA ASP A 13 6.37 15.00 -5.32
C ASP A 13 6.40 16.20 -6.29
N ALA A 14 5.35 16.41 -7.09
CA ALA A 14 5.34 17.43 -8.13
C ALA A 14 5.48 18.84 -7.57
N ASN A 15 6.37 19.63 -8.17
CA ASN A 15 6.54 21.02 -7.78
C ASN A 15 5.41 21.91 -8.35
N LYS A 16 5.33 23.15 -7.88
CA LYS A 16 4.29 24.10 -8.30
C LYS A 16 4.26 24.31 -9.83
N SER A 17 5.43 24.36 -10.47
CA SER A 17 5.54 24.59 -11.92
C SER A 17 5.08 23.40 -12.75
N GLU A 18 5.34 22.18 -12.27
CA GLU A 18 4.88 20.93 -12.87
C GLU A 18 3.37 20.81 -12.79
N ILE A 19 2.77 21.17 -11.65
CA ILE A 19 1.31 21.19 -11.47
C ILE A 19 0.65 22.16 -12.47
N MET A 20 1.21 23.36 -12.65
CA MET A 20 0.68 24.33 -13.62
C MET A 20 0.81 23.84 -15.07
N LYS A 21 1.95 23.23 -15.43
CA LYS A 21 2.14 22.62 -16.75
C LYS A 21 1.13 21.48 -16.98
N ALA A 22 0.97 20.62 -15.99
CA ALA A 22 0.05 19.48 -16.03
C ALA A 22 -1.41 19.91 -16.17
N GLN A 23 -1.82 20.99 -15.52
CA GLN A 23 -3.14 21.58 -15.71
C GLN A 23 -3.39 21.94 -17.19
N MET A 24 -2.42 22.60 -17.84
CA MET A 24 -2.54 22.95 -19.26
C MET A 24 -2.65 21.71 -20.16
N PHE A 25 -1.84 20.67 -19.89
CA PHE A 25 -1.92 19.41 -20.64
C PHE A 25 -3.25 18.68 -20.42
N ALA A 26 -3.75 18.61 -19.18
CA ALA A 26 -5.03 17.99 -18.87
C ALA A 26 -6.20 18.69 -19.58
N MET A 27 -6.17 20.04 -19.63
CA MET A 27 -7.16 20.82 -20.37
C MET A 27 -7.10 20.55 -21.88
N LYS A 28 -5.90 20.34 -22.44
CA LYS A 28 -5.70 20.01 -23.85
C LYS A 28 -6.20 18.60 -24.19
N ASN A 29 -5.95 17.62 -23.32
CA ASN A 29 -6.31 16.22 -23.53
C ASN A 29 -7.82 15.97 -23.42
N LYS A 30 -8.57 16.85 -22.72
CA LYS A 30 -10.03 16.79 -22.56
C LYS A 30 -10.56 15.47 -21.97
N GLU A 31 -9.72 14.74 -21.24
CA GLU A 31 -10.12 13.50 -20.54
C GLU A 31 -11.08 13.78 -19.37
N PHE A 32 -10.97 14.96 -18.76
CA PHE A 32 -11.80 15.39 -17.65
C PHE A 32 -12.49 16.73 -17.96
N PRO A 33 -13.65 17.01 -17.34
CA PRO A 33 -14.30 18.32 -17.43
C PRO A 33 -13.39 19.44 -16.91
N LEU A 34 -13.41 20.60 -17.57
CA LEU A 34 -12.56 21.75 -17.23
C LEU A 34 -12.70 22.18 -15.76
N GLN A 35 -13.91 22.12 -15.20
CA GLN A 35 -14.17 22.43 -13.79
C GLN A 35 -13.42 21.48 -12.85
N ILE A 36 -13.41 20.20 -13.16
CA ILE A 36 -12.72 19.18 -12.35
C ILE A 36 -11.21 19.40 -12.40
N ILE A 37 -10.66 19.70 -13.57
CA ILE A 37 -9.23 20.01 -13.75
C ILE A 37 -8.84 21.26 -12.94
N ALA A 38 -9.64 22.31 -13.02
CA ALA A 38 -9.39 23.56 -12.27
C ALA A 38 -9.46 23.34 -10.74
N VAL A 39 -10.43 22.56 -10.27
CA VAL A 39 -10.56 22.21 -8.86
C VAL A 39 -9.36 21.37 -8.39
N ALA A 40 -8.94 20.37 -9.17
CA ALA A 40 -7.78 19.54 -8.85
C ALA A 40 -6.49 20.38 -8.75
N ALA A 41 -6.25 21.27 -9.72
CA ALA A 41 -5.10 22.18 -9.68
C ALA A 41 -5.14 23.11 -8.47
N LYS A 42 -6.31 23.70 -8.17
CA LYS A 42 -6.49 24.56 -7.00
C LYS A 42 -6.25 23.81 -5.68
N GLN A 43 -6.64 22.53 -5.60
CA GLN A 43 -6.38 21.68 -4.43
C GLN A 43 -4.89 21.40 -4.24
N LEU A 44 -4.14 21.09 -5.31
CA LEU A 44 -2.70 20.82 -5.20
C LEU A 44 -1.84 22.08 -5.02
N LEU A 45 -2.33 23.24 -5.44
CA LEU A 45 -1.64 24.53 -5.27
C LEU A 45 -1.81 25.11 -3.87
N ASP A 46 -2.86 24.74 -3.14
CA ASP A 46 -3.10 25.15 -1.75
C ASP A 46 -2.43 24.14 -0.79
N PRO A 47 -1.43 24.55 0.02
CA PRO A 47 -0.71 23.65 0.91
C PRO A 47 -1.60 22.86 1.88
N SER A 48 -2.66 23.49 2.40
CA SER A 48 -3.53 22.84 3.39
C SER A 48 -4.36 21.72 2.75
N LYS A 49 -4.86 21.97 1.53
CA LYS A 49 -5.63 20.99 0.76
C LYS A 49 -4.73 19.91 0.16
N ARG A 50 -3.53 20.28 -0.25
CA ARG A 50 -2.51 19.36 -0.74
C ARG A 50 -2.11 18.36 0.34
N LEU A 51 -1.91 18.81 1.58
CA LEU A 51 -1.64 17.93 2.71
C LEU A 51 -2.75 16.87 2.88
N ALA A 52 -4.01 17.30 2.84
CA ALA A 52 -5.13 16.35 2.89
C ALA A 52 -5.12 15.37 1.71
N ALA A 53 -4.82 15.83 0.50
CA ALA A 53 -4.68 14.97 -0.68
C ALA A 53 -3.50 13.99 -0.57
N ASP A 54 -2.38 14.41 0.02
CA ASP A 54 -1.20 13.57 0.25
C ASP A 54 -1.52 12.41 1.18
N PHE A 55 -2.24 12.68 2.26
CA PHE A 55 -2.71 11.66 3.21
C PHE A 55 -3.75 10.73 2.59
N MET A 56 -4.72 11.26 1.85
CA MET A 56 -5.82 10.47 1.31
C MET A 56 -5.40 9.61 0.10
N PHE A 57 -4.43 10.06 -0.68
CA PHE A 57 -4.07 9.44 -1.95
C PHE A 57 -2.57 9.15 -2.05
N PRO A 58 -1.98 8.40 -1.10
CA PRO A 58 -0.55 8.13 -1.08
C PRO A 58 -0.08 7.66 -2.46
N ALA A 59 1.00 8.27 -2.95
CA ALA A 59 1.73 7.80 -4.11
C ALA A 59 1.98 6.33 -3.88
N LYS A 60 1.90 5.52 -4.94
CA LYS A 60 2.05 4.07 -4.90
C LYS A 60 3.43 3.70 -4.33
N ILE A 61 3.60 3.81 -3.02
CA ILE A 61 4.63 3.10 -2.29
C ILE A 61 4.21 1.66 -2.49
N LYS A 62 4.84 0.98 -3.45
CA LYS A 62 4.73 -0.46 -3.61
C LYS A 62 5.42 -1.06 -2.40
N VAL A 63 4.79 -0.96 -1.22
CA VAL A 63 5.32 -1.52 0.01
C VAL A 63 5.47 -3.01 -0.28
N LYS A 64 6.70 -3.52 -0.22
CA LYS A 64 6.93 -4.96 -0.27
C LYS A 64 6.16 -5.55 0.91
N ARG A 65 5.06 -6.23 0.62
CA ARG A 65 4.30 -6.93 1.65
C ARG A 65 5.24 -7.90 2.36
N ILE A 66 5.21 -7.89 3.68
CA ILE A 66 5.97 -8.82 4.50
C ILE A 66 5.52 -10.23 4.12
N LYS A 67 6.47 -11.11 3.82
CA LYS A 67 6.15 -12.52 3.57
C LYS A 67 5.88 -13.20 4.92
N PRO A 68 4.80 -13.98 5.07
CA PRO A 68 4.58 -14.76 6.28
C PRO A 68 5.71 -15.78 6.44
N ILE A 69 6.12 -16.01 7.69
CA ILE A 69 7.09 -17.04 8.03
C ILE A 69 6.39 -18.39 7.84
N GLN A 70 6.86 -19.20 6.89
CA GLN A 70 6.40 -20.58 6.72
C GLN A 70 7.19 -21.45 7.70
N CYS A 71 6.51 -22.32 8.44
CA CYS A 71 7.13 -23.26 9.37
C CYS A 71 7.01 -24.66 8.78
N ASP A 72 8.12 -25.22 8.29
CA ASP A 72 8.17 -26.57 7.70
C ASP A 72 8.35 -27.68 8.76
N LEU A 73 8.20 -27.34 10.04
CA LEU A 73 8.37 -28.28 11.14
C LEU A 73 7.25 -29.32 11.12
N LYS A 74 7.58 -30.51 10.63
CA LYS A 74 6.73 -31.69 10.77
C LYS A 74 6.83 -32.19 12.21
N HIS A 75 5.76 -32.03 12.98
CA HIS A 75 5.66 -32.67 14.29
C HIS A 75 5.77 -34.19 14.11
N LYS A 76 6.72 -34.80 14.82
CA LYS A 76 6.79 -36.26 14.94
C LYS A 76 6.03 -36.64 16.20
N GLU A 77 4.86 -37.24 16.02
CA GLU A 77 4.11 -37.81 17.13
C GLU A 77 4.93 -38.97 17.73
N ILE A 78 5.23 -38.87 19.03
CA ILE A 78 5.96 -39.92 19.75
C ILE A 78 4.90 -40.87 20.32
N ASN A 79 4.71 -42.02 19.69
CA ASN A 79 3.86 -43.08 20.22
C ASN A 79 4.58 -43.79 21.38
N THR A 80 3.95 -43.82 22.56
CA THR A 80 4.48 -44.43 23.79
C THR A 80 3.90 -45.82 24.07
N ASP A 81 3.02 -46.34 23.21
CA ASP A 81 2.32 -47.62 23.40
C ASP A 81 3.27 -48.83 23.36
N SER A 82 4.40 -48.69 22.65
CA SER A 82 5.44 -49.72 22.56
C SER A 82 6.38 -49.77 23.78
N LEU A 83 6.28 -48.83 24.73
CA LEU A 83 7.17 -48.78 25.88
C LEU A 83 6.78 -49.82 26.94
N ASN A 84 7.70 -50.74 27.23
CA ASN A 84 7.52 -51.72 28.30
C ASN A 84 7.65 -51.05 29.68
N LYS A 85 6.52 -50.90 30.37
CA LYS A 85 6.44 -50.32 31.73
C LYS A 85 7.30 -51.06 32.77
N ASN A 86 7.64 -52.32 32.52
CA ASN A 86 8.39 -53.17 33.44
C ASN A 86 9.80 -53.52 32.95
N ALA A 87 10.33 -52.82 31.94
CA ALA A 87 11.67 -53.12 31.38
C ALA A 87 12.79 -53.14 32.44
N PHE A 88 12.60 -52.44 33.56
CA PHE A 88 13.59 -52.31 34.64
C PHE A 88 13.03 -52.73 36.00
N ASN A 89 11.94 -53.50 36.04
CA ASN A 89 11.39 -53.98 37.30
C ASN A 89 12.17 -55.23 37.78
N SER A 90 13.13 -55.02 38.68
CA SER A 90 13.97 -56.07 39.27
C SER A 90 13.36 -56.75 40.51
N LEU A 91 12.11 -56.43 40.87
CA LEU A 91 11.43 -56.95 42.07
C LEU A 91 10.47 -58.12 41.76
N LYS A 92 10.76 -58.90 40.72
CA LYS A 92 10.05 -60.15 40.40
C LYS A 92 10.80 -61.37 40.92
#